data_AF-A0A953YHM7-F1
#
_entry.id   AF-A0A953YHM7-F1
#
_cell.length_a   1.000
_cell.length_b   1.000
_cell.length_c   1.000
_cell.angle_alpha   90.00
_cell.angle_beta   90.00
_cell.angle_gamma   90.00
#
_symmetry.space_group_name_H-M   'P 1'
#
loop_
_entity.id
_entity.type
_entity.pdbx_description
1 polymer ?
#
loop_
_entity_poly.entity_id
_entity_poly.type
_entity_poly.pdbx_seq_one_letter_code
_entity_poly.pdbx_strand_id
1 'polypeptide(L)'
;DLLQEAGYGYLLDWCHDDQPVWMKTRTGRILSVPYPQEINDIPAIAVRRAGSAEFADMIVDNFDEMLSQAQRQPLVMGIALHPYIVGQPFRLKHLRRALAIIAAQQDRVWLATAGAIAEYYAGLGI
;
A
#
# COMPACT_ATOMS: atom_id res chain seq x y z
N ASP A 1 18.71 1.25 10.91
CA ASP A 1 19.47 1.86 12.02
C ASP A 1 18.92 3.21 12.45
N LEU A 2 19.16 4.29 11.72
CA LEU A 2 18.84 5.66 12.18
C LEU A 2 17.37 5.89 12.57
N LEU A 3 16.42 5.37 11.78
CA LEU A 3 14.99 5.49 12.10
C LEU A 3 14.64 4.83 13.45
N GLN A 4 15.18 3.65 13.71
CA GLN A 4 14.92 2.96 14.97
C GLN A 4 15.58 3.70 16.15
N GLU A 5 16.81 4.17 15.99
CA GLU A 5 17.52 4.96 17.00
C GLU A 5 16.79 6.28 17.32
N ALA A 6 16.05 6.84 16.35
CA ALA A 6 15.21 8.02 16.52
C ALA A 6 13.80 7.70 17.08
N GLY A 7 13.50 6.43 17.37
CA GLY A 7 12.23 6.01 17.99
C GLY A 7 11.10 5.64 17.03
N TYR A 8 11.37 5.52 15.71
CA TYR A 8 10.37 5.03 14.76
C TYR A 8 10.22 3.50 14.86
N GLY A 9 8.97 3.03 14.94
CA GLY A 9 8.64 1.61 15.02
C GLY A 9 8.51 0.91 13.66
N TYR A 10 8.23 1.68 12.60
CA TYR A 10 8.06 1.16 11.25
C TYR A 10 8.48 2.17 10.18
N LEU A 11 8.62 1.69 8.95
CA LEU A 11 8.93 2.46 7.74
C LEU A 11 8.10 1.94 6.56
N LEU A 12 8.10 2.71 5.47
CA LEU A 12 7.36 2.43 4.22
C LEU A 12 8.28 2.59 2.99
N ASP A 13 9.57 2.28 3.15
CA ASP A 13 10.59 2.60 2.13
C ASP A 13 10.98 1.40 1.27
N TRP A 14 10.55 0.18 1.61
CA TRP A 14 10.97 -1.03 0.90
C TRP A 14 9.82 -1.72 0.17
N CYS A 15 10.06 -2.02 -1.10
CA CYS A 15 9.13 -2.67 -2.02
C CYS A 15 9.55 -4.12 -2.28
N HIS A 16 9.68 -4.93 -1.22
CA HIS A 16 10.33 -6.25 -1.30
C HIS A 16 9.41 -7.42 -0.93
N ASP A 17 8.27 -7.15 -0.31
CA ASP A 17 7.31 -8.16 0.13
C ASP A 17 5.91 -7.54 0.21
N ASP A 18 4.87 -8.38 0.15
CA ASP A 18 3.46 -8.01 0.31
C ASP A 18 2.98 -8.21 1.77
N GLN A 19 3.85 -8.73 2.65
CA GLN A 19 3.62 -8.81 4.09
C GLN A 19 4.56 -7.87 4.87
N PRO A 20 4.17 -7.40 6.07
CA PRO A 20 5.11 -6.71 6.94
C PRO A 20 6.28 -7.61 7.33
N VAL A 21 7.50 -7.06 7.30
CA VAL A 21 8.72 -7.81 7.62
C VAL A 21 9.53 -7.07 8.67
N TRP A 22 9.98 -7.80 9.69
CA TRP A 22 10.95 -7.28 10.66
C TRP A 22 12.34 -7.19 10.04
N MET A 23 12.88 -5.98 9.97
CA MET A 23 14.25 -5.74 9.54
C MET A 23 15.16 -5.65 10.75
N LYS A 24 16.29 -6.35 10.71
CA LYS A 24 17.33 -6.24 11.74
C LYS A 24 18.00 -4.87 11.66
N THR A 25 18.19 -4.24 12.81
CA THR A 25 19.04 -3.04 12.98
C THR A 25 20.23 -3.38 13.87
N ARG A 26 21.17 -2.45 14.01
CA ARG A 26 22.35 -2.65 14.86
C ARG A 26 22.01 -2.94 16.32
N THR A 27 20.94 -2.34 16.86
CA THR A 27 20.53 -2.45 18.28
C THR A 27 19.13 -3.03 18.47
N GLY A 28 18.48 -3.55 17.42
CA GLY A 28 17.19 -4.23 17.52
C GLY A 28 16.55 -4.51 16.17
N ARG A 29 15.29 -4.07 15.99
CA ARG A 29 14.52 -4.26 14.76
C ARG A 29 13.61 -3.06 14.47
N ILE A 30 13.25 -2.90 13.20
CA ILE A 30 12.23 -1.96 12.71
C ILE A 30 11.31 -2.69 11.74
N LEU A 31 10.02 -2.38 11.75
CA LEU A 31 9.07 -3.04 10.86
C LEU A 31 9.06 -2.36 9.49
N SER A 32 9.21 -3.11 8.40
CA SER A 32 8.89 -2.64 7.06
C SER A 32 7.44 -2.98 6.78
N VAL A 33 6.57 -1.97 6.64
CA VAL A 33 5.23 -2.16 6.08
C VAL A 33 5.35 -2.04 4.55
N PRO A 34 4.71 -2.92 3.76
CA PRO A 34 4.83 -2.89 2.30
C PRO A 34 4.49 -1.53 1.68
N TYR A 35 5.30 -1.09 0.73
CA TYR A 35 5.07 0.11 -0.07
C TYR A 35 4.87 -0.23 -1.56
N PRO A 36 3.84 0.33 -2.21
CA PRO A 36 3.54 0.01 -3.60
C PRO A 36 4.42 0.83 -4.56
N GLN A 37 5.35 0.18 -5.25
CA GLN A 37 6.15 0.87 -6.28
C GLN A 37 5.35 1.09 -7.58
N GLU A 38 4.50 0.14 -7.97
CA GLU A 38 3.74 0.19 -9.24
C GLU A 38 2.35 0.80 -9.07
N ILE A 39 1.65 0.51 -7.96
CA ILE A 39 0.37 1.15 -7.61
C ILE A 39 0.65 2.51 -6.95
N ASN A 40 1.30 3.37 -7.74
CA ASN A 40 1.77 4.70 -7.36
C ASN A 40 1.63 5.65 -8.56
N ASP A 41 0.95 6.77 -8.35
CA ASP A 41 0.60 7.69 -9.43
C ASP A 41 1.80 8.43 -10.03
N ILE A 42 2.90 8.62 -9.30
CA ILE A 42 4.14 9.22 -9.85
C ILE A 42 4.74 8.31 -10.94
N PRO A 43 5.20 7.08 -10.64
CA PRO A 43 5.80 6.24 -11.66
C PRO A 43 4.80 5.82 -12.73
N ALA A 44 3.53 5.57 -12.38
CA ALA A 44 2.52 5.19 -13.37
C ALA A 44 2.17 6.34 -14.32
N ILE A 45 1.73 7.49 -13.78
CA ILE A 45 1.17 8.58 -14.59
C ILE A 45 2.27 9.57 -15.02
N ALA A 46 3.13 10.01 -14.11
CA ALA A 46 4.10 11.06 -14.42
C ALA A 46 5.30 10.52 -15.22
N VAL A 47 5.78 9.32 -14.88
CA VAL A 47 6.96 8.72 -15.53
C VAL A 47 6.56 7.87 -16.74
N ARG A 48 5.70 6.86 -16.55
CA ARG A 48 5.31 5.92 -17.61
C ARG A 48 4.14 6.39 -18.48
N ARG A 49 3.53 7.54 -18.15
CA ARG A 49 2.44 8.17 -18.91
C ARG A 49 1.18 7.30 -19.04
N ALA A 50 0.91 6.46 -18.05
CA ALA A 50 -0.35 5.73 -17.96
C ALA A 50 -1.54 6.70 -17.97
N GLY A 51 -2.61 6.30 -18.65
CA GLY A 51 -3.88 7.02 -18.64
C GLY A 51 -4.52 7.01 -17.25
N SER A 52 -5.38 7.99 -16.95
CA SER A 52 -6.04 8.01 -15.63
C SER A 52 -7.09 6.91 -15.45
N ALA A 53 -7.71 6.48 -16.55
CA ALA A 53 -8.57 5.30 -16.54
C ALA A 53 -7.75 4.02 -16.33
N GLU A 54 -6.65 3.87 -17.09
CA GLU A 54 -5.70 2.77 -16.98
C GLU A 54 -5.13 2.63 -15.57
N PHE A 55 -4.67 3.70 -14.94
CA PHE A 55 -4.18 3.64 -13.55
C PHE A 55 -5.27 3.18 -12.57
N ALA A 56 -6.53 3.57 -12.81
CA ALA A 56 -7.64 3.09 -11.99
C ALA A 56 -7.96 1.61 -12.24
N ASP A 57 -7.81 1.13 -13.48
CA ASP A 57 -7.96 -0.29 -13.81
C ASP A 57 -6.81 -1.10 -13.19
N MET A 58 -5.56 -0.62 -13.23
CA MET A 58 -4.41 -1.22 -12.53
C MET A 58 -4.65 -1.41 -11.03
N ILE A 59 -5.26 -0.42 -10.36
CA ILE A 59 -5.63 -0.53 -8.94
C ILE A 59 -6.63 -1.67 -8.73
N VAL A 60 -7.66 -1.77 -9.59
CA VAL A 60 -8.70 -2.80 -9.46
C VAL A 60 -8.14 -4.18 -9.76
N ASP A 61 -7.39 -4.34 -10.85
CA ASP A 61 -6.79 -5.62 -11.24
C ASP A 61 -5.81 -6.13 -10.17
N ASN A 62 -4.98 -5.25 -9.61
CA ASN A 62 -4.08 -5.60 -8.51
C ASN A 62 -4.86 -6.02 -7.26
N PHE A 63 -5.93 -5.31 -6.94
CA PHE A 63 -6.79 -5.65 -5.79
C PHE A 63 -7.44 -7.03 -5.97
N ASP A 64 -8.03 -7.31 -7.12
CA ASP A 64 -8.71 -8.57 -7.40
C ASP A 64 -7.75 -9.77 -7.32
N GLU A 65 -6.56 -9.63 -7.89
CA GLU A 65 -5.52 -10.67 -7.83
C GLU A 65 -5.02 -10.87 -6.39
N MET A 66 -4.70 -9.80 -5.66
CA MET A 66 -4.28 -9.91 -4.27
C MET A 66 -5.39 -10.49 -3.37
N LEU A 67 -6.65 -10.20 -3.63
CA LEU A 67 -7.78 -10.76 -2.89
C LEU A 67 -7.93 -12.28 -3.10
N SER A 68 -7.61 -12.76 -4.30
CA SER A 68 -7.51 -14.19 -4.61
C SER A 68 -6.33 -14.84 -3.87
N GLN A 69 -5.15 -14.21 -3.92
CA GLN A 69 -3.96 -14.70 -3.21
C GLN A 69 -4.12 -14.68 -1.68
N ALA A 70 -4.90 -13.72 -1.17
CA ALA A 70 -5.18 -13.56 0.25
C ALA A 70 -5.85 -14.79 0.90
N GLN A 71 -6.47 -15.66 0.09
CA GLN A 71 -7.01 -16.93 0.56
C GLN A 71 -5.94 -17.89 1.12
N ARG A 72 -4.67 -17.69 0.75
CA ARG A 72 -3.54 -18.53 1.19
C ARG A 72 -2.73 -17.89 2.32
N GLN A 73 -2.62 -16.56 2.32
CA GLN A 73 -1.87 -15.80 3.34
C GLN A 73 -2.37 -14.35 3.39
N PRO A 74 -2.33 -13.65 4.53
CA PRO A 74 -2.69 -12.24 4.58
C PRO A 74 -1.70 -11.39 3.77
N LEU A 75 -2.20 -10.36 3.09
CA LEU A 75 -1.40 -9.45 2.27
C LEU A 75 -1.77 -7.98 2.59
N VAL A 76 -0.83 -7.07 2.36
CA VAL A 76 -1.03 -5.63 2.48
C VAL A 76 -0.91 -4.99 1.11
N MET A 77 -2.03 -4.44 0.61
CA MET A 77 -2.04 -3.65 -0.62
C MET A 77 -2.00 -2.16 -0.29
N GLY A 78 -0.92 -1.49 -0.68
CA GLY A 78 -0.84 -0.03 -0.66
C GLY A 78 -1.35 0.61 -1.95
N ILE A 79 -1.79 1.87 -1.86
CA ILE A 79 -2.03 2.74 -3.01
C ILE A 79 -1.36 4.09 -2.73
N ALA A 80 -0.29 4.42 -3.45
CA ALA A 80 0.44 5.67 -3.28
C ALA A 80 -0.11 6.76 -4.20
N LEU A 81 -0.54 7.88 -3.61
CA LEU A 81 -1.29 8.93 -4.29
C LEU A 81 -0.78 10.32 -3.91
N HIS A 82 -0.74 11.22 -4.88
CA HIS A 82 -0.29 12.59 -4.69
C HIS A 82 -1.37 13.59 -5.16
N PRO A 83 -1.84 14.50 -4.30
CA PRO A 83 -2.96 15.41 -4.63
C PRO A 83 -2.74 16.23 -5.90
N TYR A 84 -1.50 16.64 -6.20
CA TYR A 84 -1.21 17.43 -7.39
C TYR A 84 -1.32 16.62 -8.70
N ILE A 85 -1.28 15.28 -8.64
CA ILE A 85 -1.41 14.37 -9.78
C ILE A 85 -2.85 13.87 -9.89
N VAL A 86 -3.27 12.96 -9.01
CA VAL A 86 -4.59 12.30 -9.07
C VAL A 86 -5.74 13.18 -8.60
N GLY A 87 -5.45 14.26 -7.85
CA GLY A 87 -6.46 15.20 -7.39
C GLY A 87 -7.04 16.09 -8.50
N GLN A 88 -6.41 16.13 -9.67
CA GLN A 88 -6.96 16.84 -10.84
C GLN A 88 -8.33 16.24 -11.22
N PRO A 89 -9.38 17.05 -11.47
CA PRO A 89 -10.75 16.54 -11.62
C PRO A 89 -10.92 15.42 -12.66
N PHE A 90 -10.22 15.51 -13.79
CA PHE A 90 -10.29 14.51 -14.85
C PHE A 90 -9.66 13.16 -14.46
N ARG A 91 -8.72 13.16 -13.50
CA ARG A 91 -8.12 11.95 -12.93
C ARG A 91 -8.93 11.42 -11.75
N LEU A 92 -9.38 12.33 -10.88
CA LEU A 92 -10.08 12.03 -9.64
C LEU A 92 -11.34 11.18 -9.87
N LYS A 93 -12.06 11.39 -10.97
CA LYS A 93 -13.25 10.56 -11.30
C LYS A 93 -12.91 9.08 -11.46
N HIS A 94 -11.75 8.74 -12.01
CA HIS A 94 -11.32 7.37 -12.23
C HIS A 94 -10.81 6.74 -10.94
N LEU A 95 -10.03 7.49 -10.16
CA LEU A 95 -9.60 7.06 -8.82
C LEU A 95 -10.81 6.78 -7.92
N ARG A 96 -11.81 7.67 -7.91
CA ARG A 96 -13.05 7.47 -7.14
C ARG A 96 -13.75 6.16 -7.50
N ARG A 97 -13.80 5.82 -8.79
CA ARG A 97 -14.38 4.54 -9.26
C ARG A 97 -13.62 3.35 -8.67
N ALA A 98 -12.29 3.34 -8.76
CA ALA A 98 -11.46 2.25 -8.23
C ALA A 98 -11.63 2.10 -6.70
N LEU A 99 -11.56 3.20 -5.95
CA LEU A 99 -11.73 3.18 -4.49
C LEU A 99 -13.14 2.76 -4.08
N ALA A 100 -14.18 3.10 -4.86
CA ALA A 100 -15.55 2.67 -4.59
C ALA A 100 -15.72 1.14 -4.77
N ILE A 101 -15.05 0.55 -5.76
CA ILE A 101 -15.03 -0.91 -5.96
C ILE A 101 -14.38 -1.61 -4.77
N ILE A 102 -13.20 -1.13 -4.32
CA ILE A 102 -12.51 -1.69 -3.15
C ILE A 102 -13.36 -1.53 -1.88
N ALA A 103 -13.91 -0.33 -1.65
CA ALA A 103 -14.73 -0.05 -0.46
C ALA A 103 -16.00 -0.92 -0.39
N ALA A 104 -16.53 -1.37 -1.53
CA ALA A 104 -17.66 -2.29 -1.57
C ALA A 104 -17.32 -3.70 -1.04
N GLN A 105 -16.03 -4.05 -0.89
CA GLN A 105 -15.55 -5.33 -0.36
C GLN A 105 -15.12 -5.24 1.13
N GLN A 106 -15.55 -4.22 1.86
CA GLN A 106 -15.16 -3.96 3.26
C GLN A 106 -15.49 -5.10 4.25
N ASP A 107 -16.37 -6.04 3.88
CA ASP A 107 -16.67 -7.26 4.62
C ASP A 107 -15.58 -8.33 4.47
N ARG A 108 -14.74 -8.20 3.44
CA ARG A 108 -13.66 -9.13 3.09
C ARG A 108 -12.27 -8.55 3.30
N VAL A 109 -12.14 -7.23 3.45
CA VAL A 109 -10.86 -6.53 3.58
C VAL A 109 -10.84 -5.56 4.73
N TRP A 110 -9.66 -5.34 5.32
CA TRP A 110 -9.44 -4.33 6.34
C TRP A 110 -8.92 -3.04 5.70
N LEU A 111 -9.76 -2.00 5.68
CA LEU A 111 -9.32 -0.65 5.30
C LEU A 111 -8.58 -0.02 6.49
N ALA A 112 -7.27 0.14 6.35
CA ALA A 112 -6.39 0.50 7.45
C ALA A 112 -5.39 1.60 7.09
N THR A 113 -4.87 2.27 8.11
CA THR A 113 -3.66 3.09 7.97
C THR A 113 -2.42 2.21 8.11
N ALA A 114 -1.29 2.64 7.56
CA ALA A 114 -0.01 1.94 7.72
C ALA A 114 0.37 1.75 9.20
N GLY A 115 0.08 2.75 10.05
CA GLY A 115 0.33 2.66 11.49
C GLY A 115 -0.52 1.57 12.15
N ALA A 116 -1.81 1.48 11.82
CA ALA A 116 -2.68 0.43 12.35
C ALA A 116 -2.19 -0.98 11.94
N ILE A 117 -1.75 -1.15 10.68
CA ILE A 117 -1.15 -2.40 10.21
C ILE A 117 0.10 -2.73 11.02
N ALA A 118 0.98 -1.74 11.23
CA ALA A 118 2.21 -1.93 11.99
C ALA A 118 1.94 -2.34 13.45
N GLU A 119 0.99 -1.67 14.11
CA GLU A 119 0.56 -1.97 15.47
C GLU A 119 -0.03 -3.38 15.57
N TYR A 120 -0.93 -3.74 14.64
CA TYR A 120 -1.52 -5.08 14.59
C TYR A 120 -0.45 -6.15 14.43
N TYR A 121 0.44 -5.99 13.45
CA TYR A 121 1.50 -6.96 13.18
C TYR A 121 2.46 -7.11 14.37
N ALA A 122 2.85 -6.00 15.01
CA ALA A 122 3.69 -6.04 16.21
C ALA A 122 3.00 -6.75 17.39
N GLY A 123 1.67 -6.68 17.49
CA GLY A 123 0.87 -7.35 18.49
C GLY A 123 0.77 -8.88 18.33
N LEU A 124 1.12 -9.42 17.16
CA LEU A 124 1.06 -10.87 16.90
C LEU A 124 2.15 -11.67 17.65
N GLY A 125 3.20 -11.01 18.17
CA GLY A 125 4.26 -11.66 18.93
C GLY A 125 5.21 -12.54 18.09
N ILE A 126 5.14 -12.42 16.76
CA ILE A 126 6.02 -13.09 15.78
C ILE A 126 7.21 -12.21 15.36
#